data_AF-L8P4P1-F1
#
_entry.id   AF-L8P4P1-F1
#
_cell.length_a   1.000
_cell.length_b   1.000
_cell.length_c   1.000
_cell.angle_alpha   90.00
_cell.angle_beta   90.00
_cell.angle_gamma   90.00
#
_symmetry.space_group_name_H-M   'P 1'
#
loop_
_entity.id
_entity.type
_entity.pdbx_description
1 polymer ?
#
loop_
_entity_poly.entity_id
_entity_poly.type
_entity_poly.pdbx_seq_one_letter_code
_entity_poly.pdbx_strand_id
1 'polypeptide(L)'
;MVVLAAVAVLIGLLGRPSGGDGGTGADAATPDFSVAPGSSGRPITPTVPVPESPVETRLNLFSFGGLCQEDGSRPVPRAARVSASGLRPLVVHVNGLLHQFEGSGGYDRADPFTPLPERVQLVACAQYEGLGKLLKVCRYHLPAEASREISHYEGRYEVRVLEARTGRMLGTHRISGRTSVTCTPFVERGADTEEFQPPGDAAFRELLGPYARGEKP
;
A
#
# COMPACT_ATOMS: atom_id res chain seq x y z
N MET A 1 20.68 -21.85 -57.88
CA MET A 1 19.29 -21.93 -57.37
C MET A 1 19.03 -20.62 -56.62
N VAL A 2 18.31 -19.66 -57.21
CA VAL A 2 16.84 -19.41 -57.02
C VAL A 2 16.59 -18.87 -55.60
N VAL A 3 15.96 -17.73 -55.26
CA VAL A 3 15.19 -16.64 -55.92
C VAL A 3 15.02 -15.54 -54.82
N LEU A 4 15.26 -14.25 -55.11
CA LEU A 4 14.28 -13.15 -55.18
C LEU A 4 13.13 -13.16 -54.13
N ALA A 5 13.00 -12.10 -53.32
CA ALA A 5 11.75 -11.32 -53.18
C ALA A 5 11.87 -10.19 -52.14
N ALA A 6 11.70 -8.95 -52.62
CA ALA A 6 11.32 -7.78 -51.86
C ALA A 6 9.79 -7.73 -51.73
N VAL A 7 9.24 -7.17 -50.64
CA VAL A 7 7.95 -6.46 -50.67
C VAL A 7 7.95 -5.33 -49.63
N ALA A 8 7.87 -4.10 -50.12
CA ALA A 8 7.39 -2.94 -49.39
C ALA A 8 5.89 -2.77 -49.65
N VAL A 9 5.10 -2.35 -48.66
CA VAL A 9 3.76 -1.77 -48.89
C VAL A 9 3.59 -0.54 -48.02
N LEU A 10 3.60 0.61 -48.70
CA LEU A 10 2.98 1.88 -48.31
C LEU A 10 1.53 1.83 -48.81
N ILE A 11 0.55 2.13 -47.96
CA ILE A 11 -0.72 2.72 -48.41
C ILE A 11 -1.10 3.79 -47.39
N GLY A 12 -1.15 5.02 -47.88
CA GLY A 12 -1.72 6.16 -47.18
C GLY A 12 -3.15 6.47 -47.65
N LEU A 13 -3.77 7.31 -46.82
CA LEU A 13 -4.77 8.34 -47.14
C LEU A 13 -6.16 7.92 -47.63
N LEU A 14 -7.15 8.55 -46.98
CA LEU A 14 -8.44 9.13 -47.42
C LEU A 14 -9.33 9.11 -46.15
N GLY A 15 -10.03 10.13 -45.69
CA GLY A 15 -10.53 11.37 -46.26
C GLY A 15 -11.79 11.72 -45.43
N ARG A 16 -11.88 12.95 -44.92
CA ARG A 16 -13.02 13.52 -44.17
C ARG A 16 -14.28 13.59 -45.05
N PRO A 17 -15.49 13.49 -44.45
CA PRO A 17 -16.35 14.68 -44.23
C PRO A 17 -17.08 14.62 -42.86
N SER A 18 -17.23 15.69 -42.07
CA SER A 18 -18.12 16.88 -42.17
C SER A 18 -19.61 16.60 -41.93
N GLY A 19 -20.15 17.13 -40.82
CA GLY A 19 -21.55 17.59 -40.67
C GLY A 19 -22.49 16.77 -39.76
N GLY A 20 -23.03 17.40 -38.71
CA GLY A 20 -24.23 16.92 -38.00
C GLY A 20 -24.41 17.45 -36.58
N ASP A 21 -25.16 18.54 -36.43
CA ASP A 21 -25.52 19.26 -35.19
C ASP A 21 -26.40 18.48 -34.19
N GLY A 22 -26.37 18.94 -32.93
CA GLY A 22 -27.34 18.64 -31.86
C GLY A 22 -26.62 18.26 -30.56
N GLY A 23 -26.39 19.14 -29.59
CA GLY A 23 -27.38 19.98 -28.95
C GLY A 23 -27.95 19.25 -27.72
N THR A 24 -27.26 19.38 -26.58
CA THR A 24 -27.80 19.63 -25.23
C THR A 24 -26.64 19.52 -24.24
N GLY A 25 -26.17 20.67 -23.75
CA GLY A 25 -25.36 20.73 -22.54
C GLY A 25 -26.21 20.22 -21.38
N ALA A 26 -25.82 19.07 -20.83
CA ALA A 26 -26.18 18.73 -19.47
C ALA A 26 -25.10 19.35 -18.59
N ASP A 27 -25.36 20.60 -18.17
CA ASP A 27 -24.72 21.15 -16.99
C ASP A 27 -24.84 20.10 -15.89
N ALA A 28 -23.70 19.55 -15.47
CA ALA A 28 -23.66 18.80 -14.23
C ALA A 28 -24.14 19.77 -13.16
N ALA A 29 -25.32 19.50 -12.61
CA ALA A 29 -25.88 20.29 -11.53
C ALA A 29 -24.85 20.30 -10.39
N THR A 30 -24.10 21.40 -10.28
CA THR A 30 -23.36 21.73 -9.07
C THR A 30 -24.38 21.72 -7.94
N PRO A 31 -24.23 20.87 -6.93
CA PRO A 31 -25.11 20.92 -5.77
C PRO A 31 -25.02 22.32 -5.18
N ASP A 32 -26.16 23.02 -5.21
CA ASP A 32 -26.32 24.36 -4.67
C ASP A 32 -26.28 24.24 -3.14
N PHE A 33 -25.08 24.33 -2.56
CA PHE A 33 -24.92 24.43 -1.12
C PHE A 33 -25.22 25.88 -0.71
N SER A 34 -26.50 26.22 -0.69
CA SER A 34 -26.97 27.46 -0.05
C SER A 34 -26.85 27.31 1.47
N VAL A 35 -25.70 27.74 2.00
CA VAL A 35 -25.52 27.93 3.44
C VAL A 35 -26.15 29.27 3.80
N ALA A 36 -27.36 29.25 4.37
CA ALA A 36 -27.95 30.45 4.95
C ALA A 36 -27.00 30.99 6.05
N PRO A 37 -26.62 32.27 6.03
CA PRO A 37 -25.78 32.83 7.09
C PRO A 37 -26.57 32.84 8.40
N GLY A 38 -26.14 32.01 9.35
CA GLY A 38 -26.64 32.04 10.72
C GLY A 38 -26.25 33.36 11.41
N SER A 39 -27.10 33.83 12.33
CA SER A 39 -27.02 35.14 13.00
C SER A 39 -25.81 35.35 13.94
N SER A 40 -24.78 34.51 13.87
CA SER A 40 -23.56 34.63 14.66
C SER A 40 -22.41 34.10 13.80
N GLY A 41 -21.52 34.98 13.34
CA GLY A 41 -20.41 34.66 12.42
C GLY A 41 -19.33 33.71 12.96
N ARG A 42 -19.72 32.52 13.43
CA ARG A 42 -18.84 31.41 13.78
C ARG A 42 -19.26 30.17 13.00
N PRO A 43 -18.34 29.51 12.28
CA PRO A 43 -18.64 28.23 11.64
C PRO A 43 -19.02 27.21 12.71
N ILE A 44 -20.20 26.61 12.54
CA ILE A 44 -20.69 25.54 13.39
C ILE A 44 -19.92 24.28 12.98
N THR A 45 -19.04 23.77 13.84
CA THR A 45 -18.44 22.45 13.65
C THR A 45 -19.57 21.42 13.60
N PRO A 46 -19.72 20.63 12.53
CA PRO A 46 -20.75 19.59 12.50
C PRO A 46 -20.47 18.56 13.60
N THR A 47 -21.38 18.44 14.56
CA THR A 47 -21.30 17.46 15.67
C THR A 47 -21.67 16.03 15.23
N VAL A 48 -22.09 15.85 13.99
CA VAL A 48 -22.49 14.52 13.48
C VAL A 48 -21.30 13.93 12.71
N PRO A 49 -20.82 12.73 13.07
CA PRO A 49 -19.81 12.05 12.27
C PRO A 49 -20.33 11.92 10.84
N VAL A 50 -19.53 12.38 9.88
CA VAL A 50 -19.85 12.25 8.46
C VAL A 50 -20.03 10.76 8.17
N PRO A 51 -21.20 10.31 7.68
CA PRO A 51 -21.38 8.90 7.32
C PRO A 51 -20.36 8.55 6.24
N GLU A 52 -19.49 7.57 6.52
CA GLU A 52 -18.51 7.05 5.57
C GLU A 52 -19.20 6.74 4.24
N SER A 53 -18.62 7.22 3.14
CA SER A 53 -19.19 7.01 1.82
C SER A 53 -19.19 5.51 1.48
N PRO A 54 -20.21 4.97 0.79
CA PRO A 54 -20.23 3.57 0.35
C PRO A 54 -19.03 3.19 -0.55
N VAL A 55 -18.31 4.17 -1.10
CA VAL A 55 -17.06 3.95 -1.83
C VAL A 55 -15.89 3.65 -0.89
N GLU A 56 -15.77 4.35 0.24
CA GLU A 56 -14.77 4.08 1.27
C GLU A 56 -15.00 2.71 1.90
N THR A 57 -16.25 2.34 2.16
CA THR A 57 -16.60 1.00 2.66
C THR A 57 -16.25 -0.10 1.63
N ARG A 58 -16.45 0.15 0.33
CA ARG A 58 -16.08 -0.80 -0.72
C ARG A 58 -14.58 -0.99 -0.83
N LEU A 59 -13.79 0.09 -0.79
CA LEU A 59 -12.33 0.00 -0.77
C LEU A 59 -11.82 -0.73 0.48
N ASN A 60 -12.47 -0.53 1.63
CA ASN A 60 -12.13 -1.20 2.88
C ASN A 60 -12.44 -2.72 2.88
N LEU A 61 -13.50 -3.16 2.19
CA LEU A 61 -13.86 -4.59 2.08
C LEU A 61 -12.87 -5.42 1.27
N PHE A 62 -12.07 -4.76 0.41
CA PHE A 62 -10.96 -5.37 -0.32
C PHE A 62 -9.60 -5.12 0.35
N SER A 63 -9.56 -4.33 1.42
CA SER A 63 -8.32 -3.98 2.11
C SER A 63 -8.09 -4.92 3.28
N PHE A 64 -6.94 -5.58 3.28
CA PHE A 64 -6.45 -6.31 4.46
C PHE A 64 -6.02 -5.37 5.59
N GLY A 65 -6.04 -4.04 5.37
CA GLY A 65 -5.64 -3.03 6.35
C GLY A 65 -6.51 -3.05 7.61
N GLY A 66 -7.82 -3.32 7.47
CA GLY A 66 -8.73 -3.46 8.61
C GLY A 66 -8.42 -4.66 9.52
N LEU A 67 -7.68 -5.65 9.02
CA LEU A 67 -7.23 -6.79 9.84
C LEU A 67 -6.07 -6.39 10.78
N CYS A 68 -5.29 -5.37 10.39
CA CYS A 68 -4.09 -4.91 11.07
C CYS A 68 -4.32 -3.72 12.01
N GLN A 69 -5.57 -3.28 12.19
CA GLN A 69 -5.93 -2.25 13.15
C GLN A 69 -5.99 -2.81 14.58
N GLU A 70 -5.63 -1.97 15.55
CA GLU A 70 -5.58 -2.31 16.99
C GLU A 70 -6.96 -2.64 17.59
N ASP A 71 -8.02 -1.97 17.11
CA ASP A 71 -9.37 -1.98 17.72
C ASP A 71 -10.21 -3.23 17.36
N GLY A 72 -9.55 -4.29 16.92
CA GLY A 72 -10.17 -5.56 16.56
C GLY A 72 -10.03 -5.85 15.07
N SER A 73 -9.29 -6.92 14.78
CA SER A 73 -9.07 -7.43 13.44
C SER A 73 -10.41 -7.65 12.74
N ARG A 74 -10.74 -6.84 11.73
CA ARG A 74 -11.93 -7.01 10.90
C ARG A 74 -11.66 -8.12 9.89
N PRO A 75 -12.22 -9.33 10.08
CA PRO A 75 -11.94 -10.45 9.16
C PRO A 75 -12.38 -10.11 7.75
N VAL A 76 -11.80 -10.79 6.75
CA VAL A 76 -12.18 -10.62 5.35
C VAL A 76 -12.91 -11.89 4.89
N PRO A 77 -14.26 -12.02 5.03
CA PRO A 77 -14.96 -13.30 4.83
C PRO A 77 -14.82 -13.90 3.43
N ARG A 78 -14.52 -13.05 2.43
CA ARG A 78 -14.25 -13.42 1.04
C ARG A 78 -12.85 -14.01 0.83
N ALA A 79 -11.98 -13.91 1.82
CA ALA A 79 -10.64 -14.44 1.72
C ALA A 79 -10.63 -15.96 1.52
N ALA A 80 -9.58 -16.45 0.85
CA ALA A 80 -9.38 -17.87 0.68
C ALA A 80 -9.35 -18.57 2.04
N ARG A 81 -9.97 -19.75 2.13
CA ARG A 81 -9.80 -20.60 3.30
C ARG A 81 -8.36 -21.08 3.35
N VAL A 82 -7.78 -21.15 4.55
CA VAL A 82 -6.45 -21.72 4.73
C VAL A 82 -6.47 -23.18 4.27
N SER A 83 -5.61 -23.51 3.30
CA SER A 83 -5.45 -24.88 2.83
C SER A 83 -4.80 -25.75 3.91
N ALA A 84 -5.30 -26.98 4.07
CA ALA A 84 -4.71 -27.96 4.98
C ALA A 84 -3.29 -28.38 4.57
N SER A 85 -2.97 -28.28 3.28
CA SER A 85 -1.67 -28.57 2.70
C SER A 85 -1.33 -27.62 1.55
N GLY A 86 -0.05 -27.51 1.22
CA GLY A 86 0.45 -26.71 0.09
C GLY A 86 0.71 -25.25 0.44
N LEU A 87 0.98 -24.47 -0.61
CA LEU A 87 1.28 -23.04 -0.48
C LEU A 87 0.06 -22.27 0.04
N ARG A 88 0.33 -21.32 0.94
CA ARG A 88 -0.64 -20.41 1.56
C ARG A 88 -0.27 -18.99 1.15
N PRO A 89 -0.88 -18.46 0.08
CA PRO A 89 -0.60 -17.09 -0.36
C PRO A 89 -0.87 -16.10 0.77
N LEU A 90 0.07 -15.17 0.97
CA LEU A 90 0.03 -14.23 2.08
C LEU A 90 0.38 -12.82 1.65
N VAL A 91 -0.10 -11.86 2.43
CA VAL A 91 0.23 -10.45 2.27
C VAL A 91 0.83 -9.90 3.55
N VAL A 92 1.74 -8.94 3.45
CA VAL A 92 2.33 -8.24 4.58
C VAL A 92 1.87 -6.80 4.55
N HIS A 93 1.39 -6.31 5.69
CA HIS A 93 1.04 -4.92 5.89
C HIS A 93 2.05 -4.29 6.85
N VAL A 94 2.81 -3.30 6.39
CA VAL A 94 3.85 -2.62 7.18
C VAL A 94 3.76 -1.11 6.94
N ASN A 95 3.61 -0.32 8.00
CA ASN A 95 3.52 1.15 7.93
C ASN A 95 2.48 1.68 6.91
N GLY A 96 1.35 0.99 6.72
CA GLY A 96 0.33 1.38 5.74
C GLY A 96 0.61 0.93 4.30
N LEU A 97 1.73 0.24 4.05
CA LEU A 97 2.08 -0.34 2.75
C LEU A 97 1.77 -1.84 2.72
N LEU A 98 1.30 -2.32 1.57
CA LEU A 98 0.96 -3.72 1.32
C LEU A 98 2.01 -4.38 0.42
N HIS A 99 2.64 -5.44 0.90
CA HIS A 99 3.56 -6.30 0.15
C HIS A 99 2.89 -7.67 -0.07
N GLN A 100 3.09 -8.30 -1.23
CA GLN A 100 2.52 -9.61 -1.57
C GLN A 100 3.61 -10.68 -1.58
N PHE A 101 3.32 -11.86 -1.03
CA PHE A 101 4.24 -13.01 -1.03
C PHE A 101 3.49 -14.29 -1.45
N GLU A 102 3.90 -14.89 -2.58
CA GLU A 102 3.27 -16.11 -3.10
C GLU A 102 3.84 -17.42 -2.50
N GLY A 103 4.86 -17.34 -1.64
CA GLY A 103 5.41 -18.49 -0.92
C GLY A 103 6.25 -19.47 -1.75
N SER A 104 6.40 -19.25 -3.06
CA SER A 104 7.14 -20.14 -3.98
C SER A 104 8.63 -19.80 -4.15
N GLY A 105 9.14 -18.77 -3.47
CA GLY A 105 10.52 -18.31 -3.65
C GLY A 105 10.83 -17.73 -5.04
N GLY A 106 9.84 -17.63 -5.93
CA GLY A 106 9.93 -16.98 -7.23
C GLY A 106 9.54 -15.51 -7.15
N TYR A 107 10.12 -14.70 -8.05
CA TYR A 107 9.94 -13.25 -8.18
C TYR A 107 8.52 -12.79 -7.84
N ASP A 108 8.41 -12.02 -6.76
CA ASP A 108 7.18 -11.35 -6.36
C ASP A 108 6.67 -10.53 -7.56
N ARG A 109 5.52 -10.92 -8.14
CA ARG A 109 4.80 -10.00 -8.99
C ARG A 109 4.22 -8.94 -8.08
N ALA A 110 4.86 -7.78 -8.08
CA ALA A 110 4.19 -6.52 -7.77
C ALA A 110 3.12 -6.31 -8.84
N ASP A 111 2.01 -7.06 -8.79
CA ASP A 111 0.78 -6.54 -9.35
C ASP A 111 0.37 -5.40 -8.39
N PRO A 112 0.44 -4.13 -8.82
CA PRO A 112 0.09 -3.00 -7.97
C PRO A 112 -1.39 -2.99 -7.61
N PHE A 113 -2.21 -3.84 -8.24
CA PHE A 113 -3.60 -4.03 -7.89
C PHE A 113 -3.70 -5.09 -6.79
N THR A 114 -4.15 -4.62 -5.62
CA THR A 114 -4.48 -5.37 -4.40
C THR A 114 -4.81 -6.83 -4.67
N PRO A 115 -4.13 -7.79 -4.01
CA PRO A 115 -4.39 -9.19 -4.29
C PRO A 115 -5.86 -9.49 -4.02
N LEU A 116 -6.51 -10.12 -4.99
CA LEU A 116 -7.91 -10.50 -4.88
C LEU A 116 -8.12 -11.25 -3.57
N PRO A 117 -9.06 -10.84 -2.70
CA PRO A 117 -9.26 -11.48 -1.42
C PRO A 117 -9.36 -13.00 -1.50
N GLU A 118 -10.06 -13.49 -2.52
CA GLU A 118 -10.28 -14.91 -2.80
C GLU A 118 -9.01 -15.73 -3.05
N ARG A 119 -7.84 -15.09 -3.18
CA ARG A 119 -6.54 -15.74 -3.38
C ARG A 119 -5.65 -15.68 -2.13
N VAL A 120 -5.93 -14.79 -1.18
CA VAL A 120 -5.11 -14.60 0.02
C VAL A 120 -5.66 -15.45 1.15
N GLN A 121 -4.79 -16.23 1.78
CA GLN A 121 -5.15 -17.05 2.94
C GLN A 121 -4.67 -16.44 4.25
N LEU A 122 -3.52 -15.77 4.23
CA LEU A 122 -2.85 -15.25 5.43
C LEU A 122 -2.53 -13.76 5.28
N VAL A 123 -2.53 -13.05 6.40
CA VAL A 123 -2.09 -11.66 6.50
C VAL A 123 -1.06 -11.55 7.61
N ALA A 124 0.06 -10.90 7.35
CA ALA A 124 1.03 -10.55 8.36
C ALA A 124 0.96 -9.04 8.61
N CYS A 125 0.62 -8.65 9.83
CA CYS A 125 0.55 -7.26 10.26
C CYS A 125 1.83 -6.92 11.01
N ALA A 126 2.70 -6.11 10.39
CA ALA A 126 3.91 -5.60 10.99
C ALA A 126 3.65 -4.23 11.63
N GLN A 127 3.70 -4.19 12.96
CA GLN A 127 3.48 -3.02 13.78
C GLN A 127 4.80 -2.53 14.35
N TYR A 128 5.04 -1.23 14.24
CA TYR A 128 6.24 -0.61 14.78
C TYR A 128 6.18 -0.58 16.32
N GLU A 129 7.19 -1.17 16.97
CA GLU A 129 7.35 -1.21 18.43
C GLU A 129 8.34 -0.15 18.95
N GLY A 130 9.20 0.41 18.09
CA GLY A 130 10.13 1.47 18.50
C GLY A 130 11.47 1.45 17.78
N LEU A 131 12.35 2.36 18.20
CA LEU A 131 13.70 2.50 17.64
C LEU A 131 14.63 1.40 18.17
N GLY A 132 15.46 0.88 17.29
CA GLY A 132 16.63 0.04 17.57
C GLY A 132 17.91 0.88 17.57
N LYS A 133 18.99 0.32 17.03
CA LYS A 133 20.29 1.02 16.99
C LYS A 133 20.29 2.17 15.97
N LEU A 134 21.07 3.21 16.25
CA LEU A 134 21.42 4.25 15.27
C LEU A 134 22.22 3.61 14.14
N LEU A 135 21.77 3.79 12.91
CA LEU A 135 22.42 3.27 11.70
C LEU A 135 23.35 4.31 11.10
N LYS A 136 22.86 5.54 10.96
CA LYS A 136 23.59 6.61 10.30
C LYS A 136 22.98 7.97 10.61
N VAL A 137 23.81 8.99 10.63
CA VAL A 137 23.41 10.38 10.68
C VAL A 137 23.77 11.03 9.34
N CYS A 138 22.78 11.59 8.66
CA CYS A 138 22.94 12.26 7.39
C CYS A 138 22.85 13.77 7.61
N ARG A 139 23.95 14.49 7.31
CA ARG A 139 24.02 15.94 7.47
C ARG A 139 23.97 16.62 6.12
N TYR A 140 23.06 17.57 6.01
CA TYR A 140 22.78 18.31 4.78
C TYR A 140 23.10 19.77 5.00
N HIS A 141 24.10 20.25 4.26
CA HIS A 141 24.52 21.64 4.28
C HIS A 141 23.96 22.34 3.04
N LEU A 142 23.00 23.23 3.25
CA LEU A 142 22.43 24.05 2.19
C LEU A 142 23.07 25.45 2.27
N PRO A 143 23.64 25.97 1.16
CA PRO A 143 24.17 27.33 1.14
C PRO A 143 23.06 28.32 1.52
N ALA A 144 23.36 29.23 2.46
CA ALA A 144 22.44 30.25 3.00
C ALA A 144 21.32 29.76 3.95
N GLU A 145 21.32 28.49 4.37
CA GLU A 145 20.34 27.96 5.35
C GLU A 145 21.02 27.23 6.51
N ALA A 146 20.24 26.96 7.58
CA ALA A 146 20.70 26.10 8.67
C ALA A 146 20.93 24.68 8.16
N SER A 147 21.97 24.02 8.67
CA SER A 147 22.22 22.62 8.37
C SER A 147 21.07 21.76 8.89
N ARG A 148 20.66 20.75 8.12
CA ARG A 148 19.67 19.75 8.52
C ARG A 148 20.34 18.42 8.81
N GLU A 149 19.94 17.77 9.89
CA GLU A 149 20.36 16.44 10.28
C GLU A 149 19.19 15.45 10.21
N ILE A 150 19.43 14.29 9.59
CA ILE A 150 18.49 13.17 9.62
C ILE A 150 19.19 11.97 10.26
N SER A 151 18.69 11.56 11.42
CA SER A 151 19.19 10.41 12.16
C SER A 151 18.36 9.17 11.81
N HIS A 152 18.99 8.20 11.16
CA HIS A 152 18.34 6.97 10.74
C HIS A 152 18.62 5.85 11.73
N TYR A 153 17.57 5.17 12.17
CA TYR A 153 17.59 4.06 13.12
C TYR A 153 17.06 2.78 12.48
N GLU A 154 17.45 1.65 13.04
CA GLU A 154 16.79 0.37 12.82
C GLU A 154 15.40 0.44 13.45
N GLY A 155 14.32 0.14 12.71
CA GLY A 155 13.01 -0.01 13.35
C GLY A 155 12.87 -1.38 14.02
N ARG A 156 12.12 -1.49 15.12
CA ARG A 156 11.72 -2.76 15.72
C ARG A 156 10.24 -2.98 15.49
N TYR A 157 9.87 -4.19 15.12
CA TYR A 157 8.50 -4.52 14.72
C TYR A 157 8.01 -5.80 15.38
N GLU A 158 6.75 -5.77 15.82
CA GLU A 158 5.97 -6.98 16.08
C GLU A 158 5.25 -7.38 14.80
N VAL A 159 5.33 -8.65 14.42
CA VAL A 159 4.62 -9.21 13.27
C VAL A 159 3.61 -10.22 13.75
N ARG A 160 2.32 -9.89 13.62
CA ARG A 160 1.22 -10.81 13.89
C ARG A 160 0.80 -11.48 12.59
N VAL A 161 0.78 -12.80 12.56
CA VAL A 161 0.30 -13.59 11.41
C VAL A 161 -1.11 -14.05 11.70
N LEU A 162 -2.05 -13.72 10.82
CA LEU A 162 -3.47 -14.00 10.98
C LEU A 162 -4.01 -14.75 9.77
N GLU A 163 -5.02 -15.58 10.00
CA GLU A 163 -5.88 -16.12 8.95
C GLU A 163 -6.73 -14.97 8.40
N ALA A 164 -6.61 -14.69 7.11
CA ALA A 164 -7.26 -13.56 6.44
C ALA A 164 -8.79 -13.61 6.57
N ARG A 165 -9.36 -14.82 6.46
CA ARG A 165 -10.81 -15.02 6.43
C ARG A 165 -11.49 -14.83 7.78
N THR A 166 -10.84 -15.29 8.84
CA THR A 166 -11.42 -15.38 10.19
C THR A 166 -10.84 -14.35 11.14
N GLY A 167 -9.70 -13.74 10.80
CA GLY A 167 -8.93 -12.91 11.71
C GLY A 167 -8.24 -13.71 12.82
N ARG A 168 -8.25 -15.05 12.76
CA ARG A 168 -7.64 -15.88 13.80
C ARG A 168 -6.12 -15.73 13.78
N MET A 169 -5.54 -15.39 14.93
CA MET A 169 -4.10 -15.31 15.09
C MET A 169 -3.45 -16.70 14.98
N LEU A 170 -2.38 -16.78 14.20
CA LEU A 170 -1.57 -17.97 13.97
C LEU A 170 -0.20 -17.88 14.66
N GLY A 171 0.28 -16.67 14.93
CA GLY A 171 1.50 -16.44 15.68
C GLY A 171 1.90 -14.98 15.73
N THR A 172 2.86 -14.70 16.60
CA THR A 172 3.44 -13.37 16.81
C THR A 172 4.95 -13.51 16.82
N HIS A 173 5.62 -12.60 16.12
CA HIS A 173 7.06 -12.60 15.94
C HIS A 173 7.62 -11.20 16.15
N ARG A 174 8.93 -11.12 16.38
CA ARG A 174 9.64 -9.85 16.34
C ARG A 174 10.63 -9.86 15.19
N ILE A 175 10.74 -8.73 14.51
CA ILE A 175 11.68 -8.55 13.42
C ILE A 175 12.28 -7.15 13.49
N SER A 176 13.57 -7.06 13.15
CA SER A 176 14.27 -5.79 13.04
C SER A 176 14.20 -5.24 11.62
N GLY A 177 14.33 -3.93 11.53
CA GLY A 177 14.45 -3.17 10.31
C GLY A 177 15.72 -3.47 9.53
N ARG A 178 15.88 -2.79 8.39
CA ARG A 178 17.15 -2.82 7.66
C ARG A 178 18.28 -2.29 8.55
N THR A 179 19.46 -2.88 8.40
CA THR A 179 20.65 -2.57 9.19
C THR A 179 21.61 -1.59 8.51
N SER A 180 21.23 -1.06 7.35
CA SER A 180 22.02 -0.08 6.60
C SER A 180 21.11 0.93 5.91
N VAL A 181 21.64 2.14 5.72
CA VAL A 181 20.95 3.24 5.04
C VAL A 181 21.94 4.05 4.20
N THR A 182 21.47 4.54 3.08
CA THR A 182 22.21 5.48 2.23
C THR A 182 21.52 6.83 2.31
N CYS A 183 22.28 7.89 2.61
CA CYS A 183 21.75 9.25 2.64
C CYS A 183 21.31 9.64 1.22
N THR A 184 20.08 10.12 1.07
CA THR A 184 19.62 10.71 -0.19
C THR A 184 20.38 12.02 -0.43
N PRO A 185 20.82 12.34 -1.66
CA PRO A 185 21.44 13.63 -1.94
C PRO A 185 20.44 14.80 -1.88
N PHE A 186 19.14 14.51 -1.87
CA PHE A 186 18.07 15.50 -1.84
C PHE A 186 17.21 15.31 -0.59
N VAL A 187 17.06 16.36 0.18
CA VAL A 187 16.11 16.43 1.30
C VAL A 187 15.29 17.70 1.18
N GLU A 188 14.04 17.63 1.60
CA GLU A 188 13.23 18.83 1.74
C GLU A 188 13.83 19.75 2.82
N ARG A 189 13.43 21.02 2.81
CA ARG A 189 13.79 21.92 3.91
C ARG A 189 12.96 21.55 5.14
N GLY A 190 13.56 21.66 6.32
CA GLY A 190 12.88 21.32 7.55
C GLY A 190 13.82 21.23 8.75
N ALA A 191 13.21 20.94 9.90
CA ALA A 191 13.94 20.63 11.12
C ALA A 191 14.68 19.29 11.01
N ASP A 192 15.56 19.06 11.96
CA ASP A 192 16.18 17.75 12.14
C ASP A 192 15.11 16.70 12.42
N THR A 193 15.29 15.52 11.85
CA THR A 193 14.30 14.43 11.95
C THR A 193 14.95 13.10 12.26
N GLU A 194 14.21 12.26 12.98
CA GLU A 194 14.54 10.86 13.15
C GLU A 194 13.71 10.01 12.19
N GLU A 195 14.35 9.05 11.54
CA GLU A 195 13.70 8.10 10.65
C GLU A 195 14.04 6.68 11.09
N PHE A 196 13.09 5.76 10.97
CA PHE A 196 13.31 4.34 11.24
C PHE A 196 13.17 3.53 9.96
N GLN A 197 14.05 2.55 9.80
CA GLN A 197 14.05 1.68 8.63
C GLN A 197 13.13 0.48 8.85
N PRO A 198 12.18 0.19 7.94
CA PRO A 198 11.36 -1.01 8.01
C PRO A 198 12.19 -2.26 7.66
N PRO A 199 11.70 -3.48 7.96
CA PRO A 199 12.35 -4.71 7.54
C PRO A 199 12.36 -4.81 6.01
N GLY A 200 13.37 -5.45 5.44
CA GLY A 200 13.41 -5.74 4.00
C GLY A 200 12.62 -6.99 3.63
N ASP A 201 12.28 -7.15 2.35
CA ASP A 201 11.50 -8.29 1.84
C ASP A 201 12.18 -9.64 2.13
N ALA A 202 13.52 -9.69 2.15
CA ALA A 202 14.26 -10.90 2.52
C ALA A 202 13.97 -11.34 3.97
N ALA A 203 13.90 -10.39 4.90
CA ALA A 203 13.64 -10.67 6.31
C ALA A 203 12.20 -11.17 6.51
N PHE A 204 11.23 -10.58 5.80
CA PHE A 204 9.86 -11.09 5.78
C PHE A 204 9.76 -12.49 5.16
N ARG A 205 10.47 -12.77 4.06
CA ARG A 205 10.47 -14.11 3.44
C ARG A 205 11.05 -15.18 4.36
N GLU A 206 12.11 -14.86 5.08
CA GLU A 206 12.70 -15.76 6.07
C GLU A 206 11.70 -16.07 7.19
N LEU A 207 11.13 -15.02 7.79
CA LEU A 207 10.19 -15.15 8.90
C LEU A 207 8.87 -15.85 8.52
N LEU A 208 8.31 -15.49 7.37
CA LEU A 208 6.97 -15.92 6.93
C LEU A 208 7.00 -17.15 6.03
N GLY A 209 8.19 -17.58 5.59
CA GLY A 209 8.37 -18.75 4.75
C GLY A 209 7.68 -20.01 5.27
N PRO A 210 7.83 -20.39 6.56
CA PRO A 210 7.14 -21.55 7.12
C PRO A 210 5.61 -21.45 6.99
N TYR A 211 5.04 -20.27 7.31
CA TYR A 211 3.62 -20.03 7.16
C TYR A 211 3.16 -20.16 5.70
N ALA A 212 3.93 -19.59 4.77
CA ALA A 212 3.64 -19.62 3.34
C ALA A 212 3.69 -21.04 2.75
N ARG A 213 4.52 -21.93 3.30
CA ARG A 213 4.61 -23.35 2.89
C ARG A 213 3.62 -24.26 3.62
N GLY A 214 2.84 -23.69 4.54
CA GLY A 214 1.89 -24.44 5.36
C GLY A 214 2.56 -25.31 6.44
N GLU A 215 3.83 -25.06 6.73
CA GLU A 215 4.56 -25.70 7.82
C GLU A 215 3.99 -25.23 9.16
N LYS A 216 4.11 -26.07 10.19
CA LYS A 216 3.76 -25.67 11.55
C LYS A 216 4.86 -24.72 12.03
N PRO A 217 4.53 -23.46 12.42
CA PRO A 217 5.51 -22.53 12.94
C PRO A 217 6.09 -23.00 14.27
#